data_AF-A0A920TTK1-F1
#
_entry.id   AF-A0A920TTK1-F1
#
_cell.length_a   1.000
_cell.length_b   1.000
_cell.length_c   1.000
_cell.angle_alpha   90.00
_cell.angle_beta   90.00
_cell.angle_gamma   90.00
#
_symmetry.space_group_name_H-M   'P 1'
#
loop_
_entity.id
_entity.type
_entity.pdbx_description
1 polymer ?
#
loop_
_entity_poly.entity_id
_entity_poly.type
_entity_poly.pdbx_seq_one_letter_code
_entity_poly.pdbx_strand_id
1 'polypeptide(L)'
;MMRQSLKEVGFSAPTYLWKGGHFRRAWLDDQEIGFRAVSCALSDLAAMAAVPVGVFISMAANGEEVVEALQSGCRQAASEVGAVVLGGDLSRTSGPVFIDVIGLGSASHPGLRSGAVAGNDIWVTGRLGASSTAVRVWQRGDEPPLEARQAFARPSPRCDEGCYLVERGIANALIDLSDGLAGDSAHLAAASGVQIVWRRLGFL
;
A
#
# COMPACT_ATOMS: atom_id res chain seq x y z
N MET A 1 -39.71 2.92 9.78
CA MET A 1 -38.99 1.77 9.20
C MET A 1 -37.73 2.30 8.49
N MET A 2 -36.70 2.66 9.27
CA MET A 2 -35.40 3.11 8.75
C MET A 2 -34.55 1.86 8.50
N ARG A 3 -34.29 1.54 7.23
CA ARG A 3 -33.27 0.56 6.86
C ARG A 3 -31.90 1.23 7.05
N GLN A 4 -31.21 0.93 8.14
CA GLN A 4 -29.76 1.11 8.20
C GLN A 4 -29.17 0.10 7.21
N SER A 5 -28.76 0.54 6.03
CA SER A 5 -27.88 -0.28 5.18
C SER A 5 -26.55 -0.40 5.92
N LEU A 6 -26.19 -1.60 6.35
CA LEU A 6 -24.86 -1.91 6.84
C LEU A 6 -23.87 -1.55 5.73
N LYS A 7 -23.14 -0.46 5.90
CA LYS A 7 -21.93 -0.18 5.11
C LYS A 7 -20.87 -1.14 5.64
N GLU A 8 -20.33 -2.01 4.79
CA GLU A 8 -19.23 -2.88 5.20
C GLU A 8 -18.01 -2.00 5.52
N VAL A 9 -17.46 -2.19 6.72
CA VAL A 9 -16.26 -1.51 7.19
C VAL A 9 -15.07 -2.41 6.87
N GLY A 10 -14.18 -1.95 5.99
CA GLY A 10 -12.96 -2.66 5.65
C GLY A 10 -11.85 -2.33 6.65
N PHE A 11 -11.16 -3.35 7.15
CA PHE A 11 -9.97 -3.22 7.98
C PHE A 11 -8.78 -3.82 7.23
N SER A 12 -7.69 -3.08 7.06
CA SER A 12 -6.37 -3.65 6.71
C SER A 12 -5.36 -3.34 7.82
N ALA A 13 -4.43 -4.25 8.08
CA ALA A 13 -3.41 -4.10 9.13
C ALA A 13 -2.04 -4.63 8.67
N PRO A 14 -1.29 -3.90 7.83
CA PRO A 14 0.10 -4.25 7.58
C PRO A 14 1.03 -3.70 8.65
N THR A 15 1.94 -4.58 9.09
CA THR A 15 2.97 -4.28 10.09
C THR A 15 4.31 -3.93 9.44
N TYR A 16 4.91 -2.79 9.82
CA TYR A 16 6.26 -2.38 9.41
C TYR A 16 7.26 -2.56 10.55
N LEU A 17 8.00 -3.67 10.49
CA LEU A 17 9.05 -4.01 11.45
C LEU A 17 10.44 -3.57 10.96
N TRP A 18 11.19 -2.80 11.75
CA TRP A 18 12.66 -2.80 11.60
C TRP A 18 13.20 -4.02 12.36
N LYS A 19 13.42 -5.12 11.65
CA LYS A 19 14.48 -6.12 11.93
C LYS A 19 14.92 -6.91 10.68
N GLY A 20 14.73 -6.34 9.48
CA GLY A 20 15.35 -6.84 8.24
C GLY A 20 14.46 -7.07 7.01
N GLY A 21 13.44 -6.25 6.72
CA GLY A 21 12.62 -6.43 5.51
C GLY A 21 12.15 -5.15 4.81
N HIS A 22 11.47 -4.25 5.52
CA HIS A 22 10.63 -3.23 4.84
C HIS A 22 11.30 -1.88 4.54
N PHE A 23 12.29 -1.46 5.34
CA PHE A 23 13.09 -0.26 5.11
C PHE A 23 14.46 -0.35 5.80
N ARG A 24 15.38 0.57 5.43
CA ARG A 24 16.62 0.83 6.16
C ARG A 24 16.75 2.33 6.39
N ARG A 25 17.18 2.75 7.58
CA ARG A 25 17.49 4.16 7.88
C ARG A 25 18.64 4.73 7.05
N ALA A 26 19.45 3.86 6.45
CA ALA A 26 20.45 4.26 5.45
C ALA A 26 19.82 4.63 4.09
N TRP A 27 18.55 4.28 3.85
CA TRP A 27 17.84 4.54 2.59
C TRP A 27 16.81 5.66 2.76
N LEU A 28 16.08 5.64 3.88
CA LEU A 28 14.98 6.54 4.18
C LEU A 28 15.25 7.33 5.46
N ASP A 29 14.86 8.61 5.43
CA ASP A 29 14.73 9.39 6.66
C ASP A 29 13.47 8.99 7.46
N ASP A 30 13.37 9.46 8.71
CA ASP A 30 12.27 9.08 9.60
C ASP A 30 10.90 9.59 9.09
N GLN A 31 10.84 10.72 8.36
CA GLN A 31 9.59 11.18 7.75
C GLN A 31 9.16 10.28 6.59
N GLU A 32 10.08 9.87 5.73
CA GLU A 32 9.83 8.92 4.64
C GLU A 32 9.41 7.54 5.18
N ILE A 33 9.97 7.09 6.30
CA ILE A 33 9.56 5.84 6.96
C ILE A 33 8.08 5.91 7.38
N GLY A 34 7.69 6.98 8.08
CA GLY A 34 6.29 7.16 8.50
C GLY A 34 5.34 7.29 7.32
N PHE A 35 5.74 8.05 6.29
CA PHE A 35 4.99 8.20 5.05
C PHE A 35 4.74 6.85 4.37
N ARG A 36 5.82 6.09 4.12
CA ARG A 36 5.75 4.79 3.44
C ARG A 36 4.88 3.79 4.19
N ALA A 37 5.00 3.74 5.52
CA ALA A 37 4.21 2.82 6.34
C ALA A 37 2.70 3.05 6.16
N VAL A 38 2.26 4.31 6.22
CA VAL A 38 0.86 4.67 6.01
C VAL A 38 0.43 4.45 4.56
N SER A 39 1.23 4.88 3.59
CA SER A 39 0.88 4.71 2.17
C SER A 39 0.69 3.24 1.79
N CYS A 40 1.56 2.35 2.27
CA CYS A 40 1.41 0.94 1.96
C CYS A 40 0.17 0.32 2.64
N ALA A 41 -0.18 0.73 3.87
CA ALA A 41 -1.44 0.31 4.50
C ALA A 41 -2.69 0.76 3.73
N LEU A 42 -2.66 1.98 3.19
CA LEU A 42 -3.73 2.52 2.37
C LEU A 42 -3.79 1.87 0.99
N SER A 43 -2.70 1.27 0.49
CA SER A 43 -2.69 0.53 -0.76
C SER A 43 -3.58 -0.73 -0.72
N ASP A 44 -3.71 -1.37 0.44
CA ASP A 44 -4.66 -2.48 0.62
C ASP A 44 -6.10 -2.01 0.50
N LEU A 45 -6.42 -0.82 1.04
CA LEU A 45 -7.76 -0.23 0.89
C LEU A 45 -8.04 0.11 -0.58
N ALA A 46 -7.04 0.59 -1.31
CA ALA A 46 -7.15 0.83 -2.75
C ALA A 46 -7.47 -0.47 -3.52
N ALA A 47 -6.81 -1.58 -3.18
CA ALA A 47 -7.09 -2.89 -3.78
C ALA A 47 -8.51 -3.40 -3.50
N MET A 48 -9.14 -2.92 -2.42
CA MET A 48 -10.52 -3.22 -2.06
C MET A 48 -11.52 -2.17 -2.57
N ALA A 49 -11.07 -1.20 -3.37
CA ALA A 49 -11.89 -0.07 -3.83
C ALA A 49 -12.61 0.66 -2.66
N ALA A 50 -11.92 0.78 -1.53
CA ALA A 50 -12.44 1.44 -0.35
C ALA A 50 -11.99 2.90 -0.30
N VAL A 51 -12.94 3.79 -0.03
CA VAL A 51 -12.65 5.20 0.27
C VAL A 51 -11.99 5.26 1.65
N PRO A 52 -10.75 5.78 1.77
CA PRO A 52 -10.08 5.90 3.05
C PRO A 52 -10.84 6.81 4.01
N VAL A 53 -10.97 6.38 5.26
CA VAL A 53 -11.54 7.18 6.35
C VAL A 53 -10.43 7.67 7.28
N GLY A 54 -9.51 6.78 7.65
CA GLY A 54 -8.42 7.12 8.54
C GLY A 54 -7.51 5.95 8.84
N VAL A 55 -6.51 6.21 9.67
CA VAL A 55 -5.54 5.20 10.11
C VAL A 55 -5.35 5.24 11.63
N PHE A 56 -5.12 4.07 12.23
CA PHE A 56 -4.57 3.94 13.58
C PHE A 56 -3.11 3.52 13.50
N ILE A 57 -2.26 4.09 14.36
CA ILE A 57 -0.81 3.89 14.27
C ILE A 57 -0.24 3.48 15.62
N SER A 58 0.34 2.29 15.72
CA SER A 58 1.11 1.88 16.88
C SER A 58 2.59 1.94 16.53
N MET A 59 3.37 2.74 17.26
CA MET A 59 4.79 2.90 16.99
C MET A 59 5.67 2.74 18.23
N ALA A 60 6.87 2.23 18.02
CA ALA A 60 7.92 2.21 19.03
C ALA A 60 9.14 2.95 18.48
N ALA A 61 9.61 3.99 19.18
CA ALA A 61 10.78 4.76 18.77
C ALA A 61 11.45 5.44 19.97
N ASN A 62 12.70 5.86 19.80
CA ASN A 62 13.43 6.69 20.77
C ASN A 62 13.86 8.00 20.14
N GLY A 63 13.76 9.08 20.92
CA GLY A 63 14.06 10.44 20.48
C GLY A 63 12.79 11.19 20.07
N GLU A 64 12.60 12.38 20.62
CA GLU A 64 11.43 13.22 20.34
C GLU A 64 11.40 13.64 18.86
N GLU A 65 12.52 14.12 18.33
CA GLU A 65 12.66 14.50 16.91
C GLU A 65 12.35 13.34 15.95
N VAL A 66 12.76 12.13 16.29
CA VAL A 66 12.47 10.92 15.51
C VAL A 66 10.96 10.66 15.49
N VAL A 67 10.31 10.70 16.65
CA VAL A 67 8.86 10.50 16.76
C VAL A 67 8.11 11.57 15.97
N GLU A 68 8.50 12.83 16.11
CA GLU A 68 7.89 13.94 15.38
C GLU A 68 8.01 13.78 13.85
N ALA A 69 9.19 13.39 13.37
CA ALA A 69 9.43 13.12 11.95
C ALA A 69 8.56 11.98 11.43
N LEU A 70 8.54 10.82 12.12
CA LEU A 70 7.70 9.67 11.76
C LEU A 70 6.23 10.08 11.70
N GLN A 71 5.73 10.76 12.74
CA GLN A 71 4.33 11.21 12.78
C GLN A 71 4.01 12.24 11.69
N SER A 72 4.95 13.13 11.36
CA SER A 72 4.80 14.08 10.26
C SER A 72 4.60 13.34 8.93
N GLY A 73 5.43 12.33 8.67
CA GLY A 73 5.31 11.46 7.50
C GLY A 73 3.97 10.74 7.43
N CYS A 74 3.56 10.13 8.54
CA CYS A 74 2.27 9.44 8.65
C CYS A 74 1.08 10.36 8.35
N ARG A 75 1.06 11.56 8.96
CA ARG A 75 -0.02 12.55 8.73
C ARG A 75 -0.06 13.00 7.28
N GLN A 76 1.11 13.23 6.68
CA GLN A 76 1.18 13.64 5.28
C GLN A 76 0.62 12.56 4.35
N ALA A 77 1.07 11.30 4.47
CA ALA A 77 0.58 10.19 3.65
C ALA A 77 -0.94 9.98 3.78
N ALA A 78 -1.49 10.05 5.00
CA ALA A 78 -2.93 9.96 5.21
C ALA A 78 -3.67 11.09 4.47
N SER A 79 -3.18 12.33 4.61
CA SER A 79 -3.83 13.51 4.01
C SER A 79 -3.86 13.50 2.48
N GLU A 80 -2.88 12.86 1.83
CA GLU A 80 -2.79 12.79 0.36
C GLU A 80 -3.95 12.01 -0.27
N VAL A 81 -4.61 11.12 0.49
CA VAL A 81 -5.78 10.35 0.03
C VAL A 81 -7.05 10.71 0.81
N GLY A 82 -7.06 11.87 1.49
CA GLY A 82 -8.21 12.35 2.26
C GLY A 82 -8.46 11.60 3.58
N ALA A 83 -7.54 10.77 4.04
CA ALA A 83 -7.61 10.09 5.34
C ALA A 83 -7.04 10.97 6.47
N VAL A 84 -7.36 10.62 7.71
CA VAL A 84 -6.79 11.24 8.92
C VAL A 84 -6.19 10.21 9.86
N VAL A 85 -5.23 10.63 10.71
CA VAL A 85 -4.78 9.79 11.83
C VAL A 85 -5.83 9.87 12.94
N LEU A 86 -6.51 8.74 13.18
CA LEU A 86 -7.62 8.64 14.13
C LEU A 86 -7.16 8.39 15.57
N GLY A 87 -5.95 7.86 15.73
CA GLY A 87 -5.37 7.55 17.03
C GLY A 87 -4.20 6.58 16.91
N GLY A 88 -3.71 6.11 18.04
CA GLY A 88 -2.54 5.27 18.07
C GLY A 88 -1.96 5.09 19.47
N ASP A 89 -0.86 4.36 19.54
CA ASP A 89 -0.06 4.21 20.75
C ASP A 89 1.42 4.45 20.44
N LEU A 90 2.14 4.99 21.42
CA LEU A 90 3.57 5.28 21.34
C LEU A 90 4.29 4.64 22.51
N SER A 91 5.27 3.79 22.19
CA SER A 91 6.17 3.19 23.16
C SER A 91 7.63 3.54 22.90
N ARG A 92 8.45 3.45 23.95
CA ARG A 92 9.92 3.54 23.82
C ARG A 92 10.50 2.16 23.55
N THR A 93 11.60 2.10 22.82
CA THR A 93 12.26 0.83 22.47
C THR A 93 13.77 1.02 22.47
N SER A 94 14.53 0.23 23.21
CA SER A 94 16.00 0.21 23.10
C SER A 94 16.49 -0.41 21.78
N GLY A 95 15.58 -1.05 21.06
CA GLY A 95 15.83 -1.65 19.79
C GLY A 95 15.28 -0.81 18.64
N PRO A 96 14.74 -1.50 17.63
CA PRO A 96 14.26 -0.85 16.44
C PRO A 96 13.06 0.07 16.48
N VAL A 97 13.09 1.12 15.62
CA VAL A 97 11.87 1.81 15.17
C VAL A 97 10.89 0.81 14.59
N PHE A 98 9.69 0.82 15.14
CA PHE A 98 8.59 -0.03 14.73
C PHE A 98 7.39 0.85 14.42
N ILE A 99 6.67 0.55 13.33
CA ILE A 99 5.41 1.20 13.01
C ILE A 99 4.44 0.13 12.51
N ASP A 100 3.28 0.03 13.13
CA ASP A 100 2.15 -0.77 12.68
C ASP A 100 1.01 0.18 12.32
N VAL A 101 0.37 -0.05 11.18
CA VAL A 101 -0.68 0.85 10.68
C VAL A 101 -1.92 0.02 10.37
N ILE A 102 -3.04 0.41 10.97
CA ILE A 102 -4.34 -0.12 10.63
C ILE A 102 -5.07 0.90 9.77
N GLY A 103 -5.40 0.53 8.54
CA GLY A 103 -6.23 1.32 7.63
C GLY A 103 -7.72 1.06 7.84
N LEU A 104 -8.48 2.14 7.96
CA LEU A 104 -9.95 2.12 8.01
C LEU A 104 -10.51 2.74 6.73
N GLY A 105 -11.32 1.98 6.02
CA GLY A 105 -11.99 2.43 4.79
C GLY A 105 -13.45 2.02 4.74
N SER A 106 -14.19 2.66 3.83
CA SER A 106 -15.58 2.28 3.54
C SER A 106 -15.77 1.99 2.07
N ALA A 107 -16.46 0.91 1.74
CA ALA A 107 -16.84 0.55 0.39
C ALA A 107 -18.31 0.15 0.36
N SER A 108 -19.06 0.63 -0.63
CA SER A 108 -20.43 0.14 -0.89
C SER A 108 -20.42 -1.15 -1.69
N HIS A 109 -19.43 -1.28 -2.57
CA HIS A 109 -19.16 -2.44 -3.40
C HIS A 109 -17.66 -2.70 -3.32
N PRO A 110 -17.19 -3.48 -2.33
CA PRO A 110 -15.76 -3.73 -2.19
C PRO A 110 -15.23 -4.49 -3.42
N GLY A 111 -14.10 -4.03 -3.93
CA GLY A 111 -13.31 -4.79 -4.90
C GLY A 111 -12.83 -6.09 -4.25
N LEU A 112 -13.00 -7.21 -4.94
CA LEU A 112 -12.53 -8.52 -4.47
C LEU A 112 -11.37 -9.00 -5.34
N ARG A 113 -10.54 -9.88 -4.78
CA ARG A 113 -9.53 -10.62 -5.57
C ARG A 113 -10.15 -11.70 -6.46
N SER A 114 -11.38 -12.09 -6.16
CA SER A 114 -12.21 -13.00 -6.96
C SER A 114 -13.09 -12.22 -7.94
N GLY A 115 -13.48 -12.87 -9.04
CA GLY A 115 -14.40 -12.32 -10.02
C GLY A 115 -13.80 -12.19 -11.43
N ALA A 116 -12.48 -12.39 -11.58
CA ALA A 116 -11.88 -12.48 -12.90
C ALA A 116 -12.39 -13.72 -13.63
N VAL A 117 -12.67 -13.58 -14.93
CA VAL A 117 -13.13 -14.67 -15.79
C VAL A 117 -12.24 -14.78 -17.03
N ALA A 118 -12.24 -15.96 -17.66
CA ALA A 118 -11.52 -16.17 -18.91
C ALA A 118 -11.96 -15.16 -19.98
N GLY A 119 -10.98 -14.56 -20.66
CA GLY A 119 -11.21 -13.50 -21.65
C GLY A 119 -11.16 -12.08 -21.08
N ASN A 120 -11.01 -11.89 -19.76
CA ASN A 120 -10.65 -10.59 -19.21
C ASN A 120 -9.21 -10.21 -19.57
N ASP A 121 -9.01 -8.93 -19.85
CA ASP A 121 -7.69 -8.31 -19.94
C ASP A 121 -7.12 -8.04 -18.53
N ILE A 122 -5.78 -7.97 -18.44
CA ILE A 122 -5.06 -7.67 -17.20
C ILE A 122 -4.40 -6.31 -17.33
N TRP A 123 -4.65 -5.46 -16.35
CA TRP A 123 -4.16 -4.09 -16.30
C TRP A 123 -3.35 -3.87 -15.02
N VAL A 124 -2.41 -2.93 -15.08
CA VAL A 124 -1.66 -2.44 -13.92
C VAL A 124 -1.73 -0.92 -13.91
N THR A 125 -1.79 -0.32 -12.73
CA THR A 125 -1.71 1.13 -12.58
C THR A 125 -0.25 1.55 -12.39
N GLY A 126 0.13 2.67 -13.00
CA GLY A 126 1.48 3.23 -12.90
C GLY A 126 2.57 2.40 -13.59
N ARG A 127 3.83 2.61 -13.15
CA ARG A 127 5.02 1.95 -13.70
C ARG A 127 5.48 0.81 -12.79
N LEU A 128 5.79 -0.34 -13.37
CA LEU A 128 6.32 -1.48 -12.64
C LEU A 128 7.83 -1.36 -12.40
N GLY A 129 8.32 -1.98 -11.32
CA GLY A 129 9.74 -2.20 -11.09
C GLY A 129 10.51 -1.06 -10.42
N ALA A 130 10.01 0.18 -10.41
CA ALA A 130 10.72 1.35 -9.87
C ALA A 130 11.15 1.18 -8.41
N SER A 131 10.24 0.75 -7.52
CA SER A 131 10.55 0.46 -6.12
C SER A 131 11.63 -0.63 -5.95
N SER A 132 11.53 -1.71 -6.75
CA SER A 132 12.55 -2.79 -6.73
C SER A 132 13.91 -2.33 -7.27
N THR A 133 13.92 -1.40 -8.23
CA THR A 133 15.13 -0.79 -8.76
C THR A 133 15.84 0.00 -7.66
N ALA A 134 15.11 0.78 -6.86
CA ALA A 134 15.70 1.53 -5.74
C ALA A 134 16.43 0.60 -4.75
N VAL A 135 15.75 -0.46 -4.34
CA VAL A 135 16.32 -1.48 -3.44
C VAL A 135 17.59 -2.10 -4.02
N ARG A 136 17.57 -2.50 -5.30
CA ARG A 136 18.74 -3.12 -5.96
C ARG A 136 19.92 -2.17 -6.09
N VAL A 137 19.66 -0.89 -6.33
CA VAL A 137 20.72 0.12 -6.46
C VAL A 137 21.35 0.41 -5.08
N TRP A 138 20.53 0.65 -4.06
CA TRP A 138 21.05 0.82 -2.70
C TRP A 138 21.80 -0.41 -2.16
N GLN A 139 21.37 -1.63 -2.52
CA GLN A 139 22.08 -2.86 -2.13
C GLN A 139 23.48 -2.97 -2.74
N ARG A 140 23.75 -2.29 -3.87
CA ARG A 140 25.09 -2.19 -4.45
C ARG A 140 25.94 -1.06 -3.85
N GLY A 141 25.36 -0.24 -2.98
CA GLY A 141 26.02 0.93 -2.40
C GLY A 141 25.91 2.21 -3.24
N ASP A 142 25.07 2.19 -4.27
CA ASP A 142 24.84 3.32 -5.18
C ASP A 142 23.57 4.10 -4.78
N GLU A 143 23.42 5.33 -5.31
CA GLU A 143 22.18 6.10 -5.18
C GLU A 143 21.24 5.85 -6.37
N PRO A 144 19.98 5.44 -6.15
CA PRO A 144 19.01 5.24 -7.21
C PRO A 144 18.62 6.55 -7.93
N PRO A 145 18.17 6.45 -9.19
CA PRO A 145 17.51 7.55 -9.86
C PRO A 145 16.35 8.07 -9.02
N LEU A 146 16.12 9.39 -9.04
CA LEU A 146 15.11 10.06 -8.21
C LEU A 146 13.72 9.40 -8.33
N GLU A 147 13.29 9.05 -9.53
CA GLU A 147 11.99 8.38 -9.74
C GLU A 147 11.90 7.03 -9.00
N ALA A 148 12.97 6.23 -9.03
CA ALA A 148 13.02 4.95 -8.33
C ALA A 148 13.03 5.16 -6.82
N ARG A 149 13.85 6.11 -6.34
CA ARG A 149 13.86 6.52 -4.92
C ARG A 149 12.47 6.91 -4.46
N GLN A 150 11.81 7.80 -5.17
CA GLN A 150 10.47 8.29 -4.82
C GLN A 150 9.42 7.18 -4.85
N ALA A 151 9.47 6.28 -5.83
CA ALA A 151 8.57 5.12 -5.88
C ALA A 151 8.72 4.19 -4.67
N PHE A 152 9.90 4.15 -4.04
CA PHE A 152 10.12 3.43 -2.78
C PHE A 152 9.80 4.29 -1.56
N ALA A 153 10.36 5.49 -1.43
CA ALA A 153 10.21 6.33 -0.23
C ALA A 153 8.78 6.85 -0.04
N ARG A 154 8.11 7.21 -1.14
CA ARG A 154 6.82 7.90 -1.13
C ARG A 154 5.85 7.27 -2.13
N PRO A 155 5.46 6.00 -1.94
CA PRO A 155 4.49 5.37 -2.82
C PRO A 155 3.13 6.07 -2.68
N SER A 156 2.45 6.29 -3.80
CA SER A 156 1.08 6.82 -3.82
C SER A 156 0.09 5.66 -3.75
N PRO A 157 -0.76 5.57 -2.71
CA PRO A 157 -1.88 4.63 -2.70
C PRO A 157 -2.83 4.97 -3.84
N ARG A 158 -3.37 3.95 -4.51
CA ARG A 158 -4.19 4.10 -5.73
C ARG A 158 -5.70 4.09 -5.43
N CYS A 159 -6.10 4.74 -4.33
CA CYS A 159 -7.45 4.64 -3.78
C CYS A 159 -8.50 5.11 -4.78
N ASP A 160 -8.27 6.27 -5.40
CA ASP A 160 -9.18 6.85 -6.39
C ASP A 160 -9.28 5.96 -7.62
N GLU A 161 -8.16 5.42 -8.11
CA GLU A 161 -8.17 4.49 -9.25
C GLU A 161 -8.92 3.20 -8.92
N GLY A 162 -8.73 2.63 -7.72
CA GLY A 162 -9.44 1.44 -7.26
C GLY A 162 -10.95 1.64 -7.21
N CYS A 163 -11.39 2.72 -6.57
CA CYS A 163 -12.81 3.13 -6.52
C CYS A 163 -13.38 3.33 -7.92
N TYR A 164 -12.70 4.10 -8.77
CA TYR A 164 -13.14 4.39 -10.14
C TYR A 164 -13.35 3.11 -10.96
N LEU A 165 -12.42 2.16 -10.88
CA LEU A 165 -12.48 0.92 -11.66
C LEU A 165 -13.65 0.03 -11.24
N VAL A 166 -13.95 -0.06 -9.95
CA VAL A 166 -15.07 -0.87 -9.43
C VAL A 166 -16.40 -0.19 -9.67
N GLU A 167 -16.53 1.10 -9.37
CA GLU A 167 -17.79 1.85 -9.55
C GLU A 167 -18.26 1.89 -11.01
N ARG A 168 -17.32 1.84 -11.96
CA ARG A 168 -17.62 1.80 -13.40
C ARG A 168 -17.82 0.39 -13.93
N GLY A 169 -17.68 -0.65 -13.11
CA GLY A 169 -17.76 -2.05 -13.54
C GLY A 169 -16.66 -2.43 -14.55
N ILE A 170 -15.50 -1.76 -14.51
CA ILE A 170 -14.38 -2.03 -15.40
C ILE A 170 -13.55 -3.19 -14.85
N ALA A 171 -13.29 -3.19 -13.55
CA ALA A 171 -12.52 -4.24 -12.90
C ALA A 171 -13.43 -5.29 -12.26
N ASN A 172 -13.27 -6.54 -12.70
CA ASN A 172 -13.97 -7.69 -12.12
C ASN A 172 -13.25 -8.27 -10.90
N ALA A 173 -11.93 -8.03 -10.80
CA ALA A 173 -11.12 -8.41 -9.66
C ALA A 173 -9.96 -7.42 -9.50
N LEU A 174 -9.53 -7.17 -8.27
CA LEU A 174 -8.46 -6.22 -7.93
C LEU A 174 -7.50 -6.80 -6.90
N ILE A 175 -6.24 -6.39 -7.00
CA ILE A 175 -5.18 -6.63 -6.01
C ILE A 175 -4.13 -5.52 -6.14
N ASP A 176 -3.48 -5.15 -5.04
CA ASP A 176 -2.27 -4.33 -5.07
C ASP A 176 -1.05 -5.19 -5.45
N LEU A 177 0.08 -4.53 -5.74
CA LEU A 177 1.33 -5.23 -6.06
C LEU A 177 2.37 -4.97 -4.97
N SER A 178 2.58 -5.96 -4.11
CA SER A 178 3.50 -5.91 -2.96
C SER A 178 4.56 -7.01 -3.02
N ASP A 179 4.17 -8.24 -3.37
CA ASP A 179 5.09 -9.37 -3.61
C ASP A 179 5.61 -9.40 -5.06
N GLY A 180 5.06 -8.53 -5.90
CA GLY A 180 5.44 -8.33 -7.28
C GLY A 180 4.53 -9.06 -8.25
N LEU A 181 4.57 -8.64 -9.51
CA LEU A 181 3.60 -9.02 -10.53
C LEU A 181 3.34 -10.53 -10.62
N ALA A 182 4.39 -11.35 -10.55
CA ALA A 182 4.25 -12.80 -10.64
C ALA A 182 3.53 -13.42 -9.43
N GLY A 183 3.87 -12.98 -8.21
CA GLY A 183 3.25 -13.49 -6.98
C GLY A 183 1.81 -13.04 -6.87
N ASP A 184 1.56 -11.74 -7.01
CA ASP A 184 0.22 -11.17 -6.82
C ASP A 184 -0.75 -11.58 -7.93
N SER A 185 -0.28 -11.76 -9.17
CA SER A 185 -1.12 -12.35 -10.22
C SER A 185 -1.47 -13.81 -9.93
N ALA A 186 -0.58 -14.61 -9.32
CA ALA A 186 -0.91 -15.96 -8.90
C ALA A 186 -1.98 -15.96 -7.81
N HIS A 187 -1.90 -15.05 -6.84
CA HIS A 187 -2.94 -14.87 -5.82
C HIS A 187 -4.29 -14.47 -6.44
N LEU A 188 -4.30 -13.52 -7.38
CA LEU A 188 -5.51 -13.11 -8.10
C LEU A 188 -6.13 -14.26 -8.90
N ALA A 189 -5.29 -15.00 -9.64
CA ALA A 189 -5.70 -16.14 -10.44
C ALA A 189 -6.32 -17.25 -9.57
N ALA A 190 -5.67 -17.59 -8.46
CA ALA A 190 -6.14 -18.59 -7.52
C ALA A 190 -7.48 -18.20 -6.87
N ALA A 191 -7.62 -16.94 -6.43
CA ALA A 191 -8.87 -16.43 -5.84
C ALA A 191 -10.03 -16.42 -6.85
N SER A 192 -9.73 -16.26 -8.13
CA SER A 192 -10.73 -16.25 -9.22
C SER A 192 -10.94 -17.62 -9.90
N GLY A 193 -10.15 -18.64 -9.57
CA GLY A 193 -10.23 -19.95 -10.23
C GLY A 193 -9.87 -19.92 -11.72
N VAL A 194 -8.99 -19.00 -12.13
CA VAL A 194 -8.55 -18.82 -13.51
C VAL A 194 -7.04 -19.00 -13.66
N GLN A 195 -6.53 -18.95 -14.88
CA GLN A 195 -5.10 -18.85 -15.17
C GLN A 195 -4.80 -17.51 -15.83
N ILE A 196 -3.71 -16.88 -15.38
CA ILE A 196 -3.18 -15.67 -16.00
C ILE A 196 -2.03 -16.05 -16.92
N VAL A 197 -2.14 -15.67 -18.20
CA VAL A 197 -1.14 -15.98 -19.22
C VAL A 197 -0.43 -14.72 -19.65
N TRP A 198 0.87 -14.65 -19.35
CA TRP A 198 1.73 -13.57 -19.82
C TRP A 198 2.23 -13.87 -21.22
N ARG A 199 1.99 -12.95 -22.15
CA ARG A 199 2.60 -13.01 -23.48
C ARG A 199 3.64 -11.91 -23.57
N ARG A 200 4.86 -12.29 -23.96
CA ARG A 200 5.84 -11.31 -24.40
C ARG A 200 5.36 -10.79 -25.74
N LEU A 201 4.82 -9.57 -25.76
CA LEU A 201 4.70 -8.84 -27.01
C LEU A 201 6.14 -8.54 -27.44
N GLY A 202 6.63 -9.25 -28.44
CA GLY A 202 7.96 -9.00 -28.99
C GLY A 202 8.03 -7.54 -29.42
N PHE A 203 9.06 -6.83 -28.96
CA PHE A 203 9.41 -5.56 -29.57
C PHE A 203 10.29 -5.86 -30.78
N LEU A 204 9.90 -5.29 -31.92
CA LEU A 204 10.75 -5.06 -33.09
C LEU A 204 12.01 -4.28 -32.69
#